data_AF-A0A424Y6X6-F1
#
_entry.id   AF-A0A424Y6X6-F1
#
_cell.length_a   1.000
_cell.length_b   1.000
_cell.length_c   1.000
_cell.angle_alpha   90.00
_cell.angle_beta   90.00
_cell.angle_gamma   90.00
#
_symmetry.space_group_name_H-M   'P 1'
#
loop_
_entity.id
_entity.type
_entity.pdbx_description
1 polymer ?
#
loop_
_entity_poly.entity_id
_entity_poly.type
_entity_poly.pdbx_seq_one_letter_code
_entity_poly.pdbx_strand_id
1 'polypeptide(L)'
;MDILKDHGGDFNETNTFKYECQALRNVFDSVLECIVVVDASGYIQMINKSYAEFLEINTHEAIGKHVTKVIENTRLHEVLKTGKAEVEQIQRIGNNDAVTMRVPIKENGTIVGAIGRVIYRDVKEVRELYHKLETAKRELSYYRRRLKIVQGSHDVLDTIVGDSPRMKELKSMVAKLAQSDSTVLITGESGTGKEVFANAIHEMSERRYENFVKINCAAIPENILESELFGYTDGSFTGARKGGKPGKFELANSGTIFLDEIGDMGFDMQAKILRVIQEKSVERIGAEKPCKIDVRIIAATNQNLQEKIRKGEFREDLYYRLSVVPLEIPPLRGRVEDIPLLCDFFLKKYNEKLGIGIDKIDNEAMGCIVSYKWPGNIRELENTIERIYNFIDSNKISKRHLPDRIINNTEKLNLGSLNIMMDQYEKMILLRALENYRDNKSKAAKVLGINRTTLYQKMKKHGISG
;
A
#
# COMPACT_ATOMS: atom_id res chain seq x y z
N MET A 1 17.82 34.48 -79.93
CA MET A 1 19.15 35.12 -80.05
C MET A 1 19.79 35.08 -78.67
N ASP A 2 20.24 33.93 -78.19
CA ASP A 2 21.33 33.10 -78.74
C ASP A 2 22.63 33.89 -78.82
N ILE A 3 23.58 33.55 -77.94
CA ILE A 3 24.66 32.63 -78.32
C ILE A 3 24.97 31.76 -77.10
N LEU A 4 24.65 30.48 -77.21
CA LEU A 4 25.29 29.43 -76.41
C LEU A 4 26.75 29.33 -76.86
N LYS A 5 27.68 29.46 -75.92
CA LYS A 5 28.99 28.81 -76.03
C LYS A 5 29.20 27.91 -74.83
N ASP A 6 28.94 26.64 -75.09
CA ASP A 6 29.34 25.48 -74.32
C ASP A 6 30.80 25.58 -73.86
N HIS A 7 31.00 25.61 -72.53
CA HIS A 7 32.23 25.21 -71.82
C HIS A 7 31.94 25.06 -70.31
N GLY A 8 32.22 23.88 -69.73
CA GLY A 8 32.51 23.74 -68.30
C GLY A 8 31.49 23.02 -67.40
N GLY A 9 31.10 21.79 -67.74
CA GLY A 9 30.21 20.95 -66.91
C GLY A 9 30.73 20.55 -65.52
N ASP A 10 32.00 20.79 -65.19
CA ASP A 10 32.63 20.37 -63.92
C ASP A 10 32.50 21.38 -62.76
N PHE A 11 32.14 22.63 -63.00
CA PHE A 11 32.36 23.71 -62.01
C PHE A 11 31.28 23.82 -60.90
N ASN A 12 30.14 23.14 -61.06
CA ASN A 12 29.02 23.19 -60.11
C ASN A 12 29.06 22.07 -59.06
N GLU A 13 29.36 20.83 -59.44
CA GLU A 13 29.30 19.68 -58.52
C GLU A 13 30.32 19.80 -57.38
N THR A 14 31.55 20.25 -57.67
CA THR A 14 32.59 20.42 -56.64
C THR A 14 32.21 21.46 -55.57
N ASN A 15 31.51 22.52 -55.97
CA ASN A 15 31.06 23.57 -55.04
C ASN A 15 29.88 23.09 -54.19
N THR A 16 28.93 22.36 -54.77
CA THR A 16 27.81 21.73 -54.05
C THR A 16 28.33 20.72 -53.02
N PHE A 17 29.20 19.79 -53.43
CA PHE A 17 29.81 18.80 -52.56
C PHE A 17 30.58 19.43 -51.39
N LYS A 18 31.33 20.50 -51.65
CA LYS A 18 32.06 21.26 -50.62
C LYS A 18 31.11 21.93 -49.63
N TYR A 19 29.99 22.48 -50.10
CA TYR A 19 28.95 23.08 -49.26
C TYR A 19 28.26 22.03 -48.37
N GLU A 20 27.87 20.89 -48.91
CA GLU A 20 27.26 19.78 -48.17
C GLU A 20 28.20 19.23 -47.10
N CYS A 21 29.47 19.01 -47.44
CA CYS A 21 30.51 18.59 -46.49
C CYS A 21 30.72 19.60 -45.36
N GLN A 22 30.64 20.91 -45.65
CA GLN A 22 30.74 21.96 -44.64
C GLN A 22 29.49 22.02 -43.75
N ALA A 23 28.29 21.88 -44.33
CA ALA A 23 27.04 21.80 -43.58
C ALA A 23 27.01 20.60 -42.62
N LEU A 24 27.42 19.41 -43.08
CA LEU A 24 27.50 18.20 -42.26
C LEU A 24 28.48 18.35 -41.09
N ARG A 25 29.64 18.98 -41.31
CA ARG A 25 30.59 19.30 -40.22
C ARG A 25 29.99 20.26 -39.19
N ASN A 26 29.33 21.32 -39.64
CA ASN A 26 28.68 22.28 -38.74
C ASN A 26 27.59 21.60 -37.90
N VAL A 27 26.79 20.71 -38.48
CA VAL A 27 25.80 19.90 -37.74
C VAL A 27 26.51 19.00 -36.71
N PHE A 28 27.53 18.25 -37.13
CA PHE A 28 28.29 17.33 -36.28
C PHE A 28 28.92 18.00 -35.04
N ASP A 29 29.48 19.21 -35.19
CA ASP A 29 30.06 20.00 -34.09
C ASP A 29 29.01 20.73 -33.25
N SER A 30 27.79 20.95 -33.77
CA SER A 30 26.69 21.56 -32.99
C SER A 30 25.99 20.59 -32.02
N VAL A 31 26.19 19.28 -32.20
CA VAL A 31 25.56 18.25 -31.36
C VAL A 31 26.26 18.14 -30.00
N LEU A 32 25.48 18.23 -28.91
CA LEU A 32 25.96 18.18 -27.52
C LEU A 32 26.48 16.79 -27.09
N GLU A 33 26.12 15.75 -27.83
CA GLU A 33 26.58 14.38 -27.61
C GLU A 33 28.03 14.24 -28.06
N CYS A 34 28.82 13.40 -27.39
CA CYS A 34 30.21 13.19 -27.76
C CYS A 34 30.28 12.12 -28.87
N ILE A 35 30.70 12.49 -30.08
CA ILE A 35 30.67 11.62 -31.27
C ILE A 35 32.06 11.51 -31.92
N VAL A 36 32.46 10.29 -32.26
CA VAL A 36 33.68 9.97 -33.02
C VAL A 36 33.34 9.02 -34.16
N VAL A 37 34.00 9.19 -35.31
CA VAL A 37 33.89 8.31 -36.49
C VAL A 37 35.29 7.82 -36.85
N VAL A 38 35.40 6.51 -37.06
CA VAL A 38 36.63 5.83 -37.49
C VAL A 38 36.42 5.10 -38.81
N ASP A 39 37.48 4.97 -39.60
CA ASP A 39 37.48 4.10 -40.80
C ASP A 39 37.57 2.61 -40.44
N ALA A 40 37.51 1.75 -41.47
CA ALA A 40 37.62 0.29 -41.34
C ALA A 40 38.92 -0.19 -40.65
N SER A 41 39.97 0.63 -40.65
CA SER A 41 41.26 0.35 -39.98
C SER A 41 41.35 0.94 -38.57
N GLY A 42 40.29 1.59 -38.07
CA GLY A 42 40.24 2.15 -36.72
C GLY A 42 40.90 3.52 -36.56
N TYR A 43 41.24 4.23 -37.64
CA TYR A 43 41.78 5.59 -37.56
C TYR A 43 40.65 6.62 -37.51
N ILE A 44 40.81 7.64 -36.65
CA ILE A 44 39.79 8.68 -36.45
C ILE A 44 39.72 9.57 -37.69
N GLN A 45 38.55 9.57 -38.33
CA GLN A 45 38.23 10.42 -39.48
C GLN A 45 37.53 11.71 -39.03
N MET A 46 36.68 11.62 -38.00
CA MET A 46 35.99 12.79 -37.40
C MET A 46 35.84 12.60 -35.89
N ILE A 47 35.98 13.68 -35.12
CA ILE A 47 35.63 13.74 -33.70
C ILE A 47 35.05 15.12 -33.42
N ASN A 48 33.87 15.20 -32.80
CA ASN A 48 33.20 16.48 -32.63
C ASN A 48 33.74 17.25 -31.43
N LYS A 49 33.51 18.56 -31.41
CA LYS A 49 33.91 19.46 -30.33
C LYS A 49 33.49 18.95 -28.94
N SER A 50 32.25 18.47 -28.81
CA SER A 50 31.72 17.88 -27.56
C SER A 50 32.55 16.72 -27.03
N TYR A 51 33.07 15.84 -27.89
CA TYR A 51 33.92 14.72 -27.45
C TYR A 51 35.36 15.15 -27.18
N ALA A 52 35.91 16.06 -27.97
CA ALA A 52 37.24 16.60 -27.74
C ALA A 52 37.33 17.35 -26.39
N GLU A 53 36.31 18.13 -26.05
CA GLU A 53 36.15 18.75 -24.72
C GLU A 53 36.02 17.71 -23.60
N PHE A 54 35.21 16.66 -23.80
CA PHE A 54 35.02 15.60 -22.80
C PHE A 54 36.27 14.71 -22.57
N LEU A 55 37.17 14.66 -23.55
CA LEU A 55 38.46 13.96 -23.46
C LEU A 55 39.63 14.89 -23.07
N GLU A 56 39.40 16.20 -22.95
CA GLU A 56 40.42 17.23 -22.71
C GLU A 56 41.54 17.26 -23.78
N ILE A 57 41.19 17.04 -25.06
CA ILE A 57 42.12 17.00 -26.21
C ILE A 57 41.76 17.99 -27.33
N ASN A 58 42.71 18.24 -28.23
CA ASN A 58 42.47 18.98 -29.47
C ASN A 58 41.94 18.05 -30.59
N THR A 59 40.87 18.45 -31.30
CA THR A 59 40.28 17.70 -32.42
C THR A 59 41.30 17.42 -33.52
N HIS A 60 42.14 18.41 -33.88
CA HIS A 60 43.15 18.28 -34.92
C HIS A 60 44.27 17.29 -34.57
N GLU A 61 44.54 17.09 -33.28
CA GLU A 61 45.53 16.11 -32.82
C GLU A 61 44.97 14.70 -32.76
N ALA A 62 43.65 14.52 -32.74
CA ALA A 62 43.00 13.21 -32.69
C ALA A 62 42.80 12.59 -34.09
N ILE A 63 42.50 13.41 -35.10
CA ILE A 63 42.28 12.97 -36.49
C ILE A 63 43.55 12.28 -37.03
N GLY A 64 43.37 11.18 -37.75
CA GLY A 64 44.47 10.38 -38.31
C GLY A 64 45.25 9.54 -37.28
N LYS A 65 44.92 9.59 -35.98
CA LYS A 65 45.42 8.62 -35.00
C LYS A 65 44.48 7.41 -34.88
N HIS A 66 45.04 6.24 -34.61
CA HIS A 66 44.24 5.05 -34.30
C HIS A 66 43.50 5.24 -32.98
N VAL A 67 42.20 4.93 -32.95
CA VAL A 67 41.27 5.33 -31.88
C VAL A 67 41.68 4.82 -30.49
N THR A 68 42.32 3.65 -30.38
CA THR A 68 42.83 3.12 -29.10
C THR A 68 43.99 3.92 -28.49
N LYS A 69 44.63 4.81 -29.26
CA LYS A 69 45.67 5.72 -28.77
C LYS A 69 45.13 7.06 -28.29
N VAL A 70 43.83 7.31 -28.47
CA VAL A 70 43.16 8.59 -28.17
C VAL A 70 42.03 8.40 -27.16
N ILE A 71 41.29 7.30 -27.25
CA ILE A 71 40.14 6.99 -26.39
C ILE A 71 40.42 5.68 -25.66
N GLU A 72 40.69 5.77 -24.36
CA GLU A 72 40.91 4.59 -23.51
C GLU A 72 39.66 3.71 -23.46
N ASN A 73 39.82 2.38 -23.47
CA ASN A 73 38.72 1.40 -23.39
C ASN A 73 37.62 1.56 -24.47
N THR A 74 37.97 2.18 -25.60
CA THR A 74 37.03 2.57 -26.67
C THR A 74 36.25 1.44 -27.34
N ARG A 75 36.79 0.22 -27.43
CA ARG A 75 36.21 -0.97 -28.11
C ARG A 75 35.68 -0.78 -29.55
N LEU A 76 35.80 0.40 -30.17
CA LEU A 76 35.41 0.61 -31.58
C LEU A 76 36.15 -0.35 -32.53
N HIS A 77 37.40 -0.69 -32.22
CA HIS A 77 38.18 -1.72 -32.89
C HIS A 77 37.60 -3.15 -32.78
N GLU A 78 36.84 -3.46 -31.71
CA GLU A 78 36.13 -4.74 -31.58
C GLU A 78 34.81 -4.73 -32.37
N VAL A 79 34.10 -3.61 -32.41
CA VAL A 79 32.90 -3.43 -33.25
C VAL A 79 33.25 -3.52 -34.74
N LEU A 80 34.39 -2.96 -35.16
CA LEU A 80 34.94 -3.11 -36.51
C LEU A 80 35.22 -4.58 -36.87
N LYS A 81 35.86 -5.35 -35.97
CA LYS A 81 36.15 -6.78 -36.19
C LYS A 81 34.89 -7.65 -36.22
N THR A 82 33.96 -7.42 -35.29
CA THR A 82 32.81 -8.31 -35.06
C THR A 82 31.60 -7.98 -35.91
N GLY A 83 31.50 -6.75 -36.43
CA GLY A 83 30.34 -6.27 -37.19
C GLY A 83 29.04 -6.19 -36.40
N LYS A 84 29.11 -6.30 -35.07
CA LYS A 84 27.98 -6.21 -34.12
C LYS A 84 28.03 -4.86 -33.41
N ALA A 85 26.88 -4.20 -33.30
CA ALA A 85 26.78 -2.96 -32.52
C ALA A 85 26.84 -3.26 -31.01
N GLU A 86 27.55 -2.41 -30.27
CA GLU A 86 27.49 -2.36 -28.81
C GLU A 86 26.61 -1.17 -28.41
N VAL A 87 25.58 -1.41 -27.59
CA VAL A 87 24.61 -0.38 -27.17
C VAL A 87 24.54 -0.38 -25.64
N GLU A 88 24.31 0.79 -25.03
CA GLU A 88 24.17 0.97 -23.57
C GLU A 88 25.37 0.45 -22.74
N GLN A 89 26.57 0.48 -23.30
CA GLN A 89 27.78 0.00 -22.61
C GLN A 89 28.36 1.08 -21.70
N ILE A 90 28.59 0.74 -20.43
CA ILE A 90 29.33 1.60 -19.51
C ILE A 90 30.80 1.57 -19.90
N GLN A 91 31.37 2.73 -20.20
CA GLN A 91 32.79 2.95 -20.46
C GLN A 91 33.31 3.99 -19.47
N ARG A 92 34.37 3.67 -18.75
CA ARG A 92 35.09 4.66 -17.97
C ARG A 92 35.93 5.53 -18.90
N ILE A 93 35.70 6.84 -18.86
CA ILE A 93 36.42 7.85 -19.64
C ILE A 93 36.90 8.92 -18.66
N GLY A 94 38.22 8.95 -18.42
CA GLY A 94 38.81 9.73 -17.33
C GLY A 94 38.23 9.33 -15.97
N ASN A 95 37.65 10.29 -15.26
CA ASN A 95 37.01 10.07 -13.96
C ASN A 95 35.50 9.76 -14.03
N ASN A 96 34.92 9.74 -15.22
CA ASN A 96 33.47 9.56 -15.41
C ASN A 96 33.15 8.16 -15.92
N ASP A 97 32.09 7.57 -15.38
CA ASP A 97 31.51 6.32 -15.90
C ASP A 97 30.39 6.73 -16.88
N ALA A 98 30.68 6.64 -18.18
CA ALA A 98 29.84 7.15 -19.26
C ALA A 98 29.05 6.03 -19.94
N VAL A 99 27.83 6.31 -20.41
CA VAL A 99 27.02 5.34 -21.18
C VAL A 99 27.26 5.55 -22.66
N THR A 100 27.66 4.49 -23.36
CA THR A 100 28.18 4.58 -24.74
C THR A 100 27.48 3.63 -25.71
N MET A 101 27.49 4.01 -26.98
CA MET A 101 26.99 3.25 -28.12
C MET A 101 28.06 3.25 -29.23
N ARG A 102 28.24 2.11 -29.89
CA ARG A 102 29.25 1.90 -30.94
C ARG A 102 28.61 1.08 -32.05
N VAL A 103 28.53 1.63 -33.26
CA VAL A 103 27.82 1.03 -34.40
C VAL A 103 28.78 0.90 -35.58
N PRO A 104 28.88 -0.27 -36.23
CA PRO A 104 29.68 -0.42 -37.45
C PRO A 104 28.92 0.23 -38.63
N ILE A 105 29.62 1.06 -39.40
CA ILE A 105 29.13 1.65 -40.65
C ILE A 105 29.37 0.61 -41.75
N LYS A 106 28.31 0.26 -42.48
CA LYS A 106 28.35 -0.77 -43.53
C LYS A 106 27.90 -0.20 -44.86
N GLU A 107 28.63 -0.55 -45.91
CA GLU A 107 28.31 -0.24 -47.30
C GLU A 107 28.34 -1.54 -48.11
N ASN A 108 27.26 -1.84 -48.84
CA ASN A 108 27.10 -3.08 -49.61
C ASN A 108 27.40 -4.38 -48.83
N GLY A 109 27.17 -4.37 -47.51
CA GLY A 109 27.46 -5.49 -46.59
C GLY A 109 28.86 -5.49 -45.96
N THR A 110 29.80 -4.72 -46.52
CA THR A 110 31.19 -4.57 -46.03
C THR A 110 31.26 -3.51 -44.94
N ILE A 111 32.05 -3.73 -43.89
CA ILE A 111 32.28 -2.72 -42.84
C ILE A 111 33.31 -1.70 -43.37
N VAL A 112 32.89 -0.45 -43.50
CA VAL A 112 33.74 0.66 -44.00
C VAL A 112 34.21 1.60 -42.89
N GLY A 113 33.63 1.48 -41.69
CA GLY A 113 34.00 2.27 -40.53
C GLY A 113 33.16 1.95 -39.30
N ALA A 114 33.26 2.77 -38.26
CA ALA A 114 32.38 2.72 -37.09
C ALA A 114 32.16 4.10 -36.49
N ILE A 115 31.00 4.30 -35.87
CA ILE A 115 30.64 5.50 -35.10
C ILE A 115 30.55 5.15 -33.62
N GLY A 116 31.19 5.94 -32.77
CA GLY A 116 31.09 5.90 -31.31
C GLY A 116 30.38 7.14 -30.79
N ARG A 117 29.45 6.96 -29.85
CA ARG A 117 28.56 8.00 -29.30
C ARG A 117 28.44 7.84 -27.79
N VAL A 118 28.71 8.89 -27.03
CA VAL A 118 28.41 8.96 -25.58
C VAL A 118 26.99 9.51 -25.42
N ILE A 119 26.10 8.69 -24.83
CA ILE A 119 24.70 9.03 -24.57
C ILE A 119 24.58 9.84 -23.27
N TYR A 120 25.29 9.42 -22.22
CA TYR A 120 25.35 10.12 -20.93
C TYR A 120 26.81 10.23 -20.50
N ARG A 121 27.24 11.45 -20.13
CA ARG A 121 28.64 11.74 -19.78
C ARG A 121 29.02 11.16 -18.41
N ASP A 122 28.06 11.11 -17.49
CA ASP A 122 28.19 10.47 -16.18
C ASP A 122 26.85 9.81 -15.77
N VAL A 123 26.89 8.54 -15.36
CA VAL A 123 25.72 7.81 -14.82
C VAL A 123 25.09 8.53 -13.61
N LYS A 124 25.82 9.40 -12.90
CA LYS A 124 25.26 10.27 -11.84
C LYS A 124 24.12 11.17 -12.35
N GLU A 125 24.21 11.71 -13.57
CA GLU A 125 23.19 12.60 -14.15
C GLU A 125 21.84 11.88 -14.31
N VAL A 126 21.88 10.63 -14.81
CA VAL A 126 20.71 9.76 -14.95
C VAL A 126 20.09 9.46 -13.58
N ARG A 127 20.93 9.22 -12.56
CA ARG A 127 20.49 8.97 -11.19
C ARG A 127 19.83 10.20 -10.55
N GLU A 128 20.35 11.41 -10.79
CA GLU A 128 19.72 12.65 -10.33
C GLU A 128 18.35 12.90 -10.98
N LEU A 129 18.23 12.67 -12.29
CA LEU A 129 16.95 12.76 -13.00
C LEU A 129 15.93 11.76 -12.44
N TYR A 130 16.36 10.52 -12.16
CA TYR A 130 15.51 9.52 -11.50
C TYR A 130 15.07 9.96 -10.10
N HIS A 131 15.97 10.53 -9.30
CA HIS A 131 15.62 11.08 -7.98
C HIS A 131 14.63 12.26 -8.07
N LYS A 132 14.79 13.17 -9.03
CA LYS A 132 13.84 14.26 -9.29
C LYS A 132 12.46 13.74 -9.69
N LEU A 133 12.40 12.72 -10.55
CA LEU A 133 11.16 12.05 -10.97
C LEU A 133 10.43 11.39 -9.77
N GLU A 134 11.16 10.68 -8.91
CA GLU A 134 10.59 10.07 -7.70
C GLU A 134 10.04 11.11 -6.72
N THR A 135 10.71 12.24 -6.52
CA THR A 135 10.21 13.34 -5.70
C THR A 135 8.91 13.92 -6.29
N ALA A 136 8.88 14.22 -7.59
CA ALA A 136 7.69 14.74 -8.27
C ALA A 136 6.49 13.77 -8.19
N LYS A 137 6.72 12.45 -8.33
CA LYS A 137 5.67 11.42 -8.14
C LYS A 137 5.10 11.42 -6.71
N ARG A 138 5.94 11.62 -5.69
CA ARG A 138 5.49 11.69 -4.28
C ARG A 138 4.64 12.92 -4.03
N GLU A 139 5.07 14.08 -4.52
CA GLU A 139 4.29 15.32 -4.45
C GLU A 139 2.94 15.18 -5.17
N LEU A 140 2.93 14.66 -6.40
CA LEU A 140 1.70 14.42 -7.15
C LEU A 140 0.74 13.48 -6.40
N SER A 141 1.28 12.46 -5.71
CA SER A 141 0.51 11.52 -4.89
C SER A 141 -0.06 12.18 -3.64
N TYR A 142 0.69 13.07 -3.00
CA TYR A 142 0.24 13.91 -1.89
C TYR A 142 -0.89 14.87 -2.32
N TYR A 143 -0.73 15.58 -3.43
CA TYR A 143 -1.76 16.48 -3.97
C TYR A 143 -3.03 15.72 -4.39
N ARG A 144 -2.90 14.54 -5.04
CA ARG A 144 -4.05 13.68 -5.37
C ARG A 144 -4.83 13.22 -4.13
N ARG A 145 -4.13 12.92 -3.02
CA ARG A 145 -4.78 12.58 -1.74
C ARG A 145 -5.56 13.79 -1.19
N ARG A 146 -4.95 14.98 -1.20
CA ARG A 146 -5.62 16.23 -0.79
C ARG A 146 -6.83 16.57 -1.65
N LEU A 147 -6.78 16.34 -2.96
CA LEU A 147 -7.91 16.61 -3.87
C LEU A 147 -9.09 15.67 -3.63
N LYS A 148 -8.87 14.38 -3.30
CA LYS A 148 -9.96 13.47 -2.90
C LYS A 148 -10.67 13.93 -1.63
N ILE A 149 -9.91 14.40 -0.63
CA ILE A 149 -10.45 14.91 0.66
C ILE A 149 -11.34 16.16 0.46
N VAL A 150 -11.23 16.87 -0.67
CA VAL A 150 -12.05 18.06 -0.98
C VAL A 150 -13.43 17.69 -1.54
N GLN A 151 -13.68 16.46 -2.00
CA GLN A 151 -14.94 16.10 -2.68
C GLN A 151 -16.12 15.83 -1.74
N GLY A 152 -15.91 15.68 -0.43
CA GLY A 152 -16.98 15.73 0.58
C GLY A 152 -16.86 14.70 1.70
N SER A 153 -17.59 14.93 2.79
CA SER A 153 -17.62 14.06 3.97
C SER A 153 -18.47 12.79 3.82
N HIS A 154 -19.33 12.72 2.79
CA HIS A 154 -20.13 11.54 2.49
C HIS A 154 -19.26 10.38 1.96
N ASP A 155 -18.42 10.65 0.96
CA ASP A 155 -17.47 9.69 0.38
C ASP A 155 -16.61 8.97 1.43
N VAL A 156 -16.25 9.65 2.52
CA VAL A 156 -15.43 9.08 3.60
C VAL A 156 -16.20 8.04 4.42
N LEU A 157 -17.47 8.31 4.77
CA LEU A 157 -18.30 7.33 5.48
C LEU A 157 -18.69 6.14 4.60
N ASP A 158 -18.73 6.32 3.27
CA ASP A 158 -19.00 5.26 2.32
C ASP A 158 -17.83 4.26 2.20
N THR A 159 -16.61 4.63 2.64
CA THR A 159 -15.51 3.66 2.83
C THR A 159 -15.82 2.62 3.92
N ILE A 160 -16.70 2.95 4.88
CA ILE A 160 -17.19 2.03 5.90
C ILE A 160 -18.39 1.28 5.31
N VAL A 161 -18.14 0.21 4.55
CA VAL A 161 -19.21 -0.56 3.90
C VAL A 161 -20.07 -1.29 4.95
N GLY A 162 -21.40 -1.13 4.81
CA GLY A 162 -22.41 -1.73 5.69
C GLY A 162 -23.57 -0.76 6.00
N ASP A 163 -24.77 -1.32 6.06
CA ASP A 163 -26.05 -0.64 6.29
C ASP A 163 -26.92 -1.30 7.36
N SER A 164 -26.45 -2.37 8.00
CA SER A 164 -27.04 -2.92 9.22
C SER A 164 -27.23 -1.82 10.28
N PRO A 165 -28.24 -1.93 11.18
CA PRO A 165 -28.53 -0.89 12.17
C PRO A 165 -27.30 -0.51 13.00
N ARG A 166 -26.50 -1.51 13.39
CA ARG A 166 -25.27 -1.31 14.14
C ARG A 166 -24.21 -0.54 13.36
N MET A 167 -24.06 -0.80 12.06
CA MET A 167 -23.11 -0.04 11.22
C MET A 167 -23.56 1.41 11.00
N LYS A 168 -24.87 1.67 10.90
CA LYS A 168 -25.42 3.03 10.83
C LYS A 168 -25.21 3.82 12.13
N GLU A 169 -25.39 3.18 13.29
CA GLU A 169 -25.00 3.76 14.58
C GLU A 169 -23.50 4.11 14.63
N LEU A 170 -22.63 3.18 14.22
CA LEU A 170 -21.19 3.39 14.23
C LEU A 170 -20.75 4.50 13.25
N LYS A 171 -21.34 4.60 12.06
CA LYS A 171 -21.13 5.73 11.12
C LYS A 171 -21.53 7.07 11.76
N SER A 172 -22.68 7.14 12.43
CA SER A 172 -23.12 8.32 13.16
C SER A 172 -22.16 8.68 14.31
N MET A 173 -21.63 7.67 15.01
CA MET A 173 -20.65 7.87 16.07
C MET A 173 -19.30 8.36 15.54
N VAL A 174 -18.80 7.81 14.43
CA VAL A 174 -17.59 8.29 13.74
C VAL A 174 -17.72 9.76 13.35
N ALA A 175 -18.84 10.15 12.76
CA ALA A 175 -19.09 11.55 12.36
C ALA A 175 -19.07 12.53 13.56
N LYS A 176 -19.57 12.10 14.72
CA LYS A 176 -19.50 12.89 15.97
C LYS A 176 -18.08 12.91 16.56
N LEU A 177 -17.40 11.76 16.57
CA LEU A 177 -16.05 11.65 17.10
C LEU A 177 -15.04 12.45 16.29
N ALA A 178 -15.22 12.55 14.97
CA ALA A 178 -14.38 13.38 14.12
C ALA A 178 -14.31 14.85 14.60
N GLN A 179 -15.40 15.37 15.17
CA GLN A 179 -15.54 16.75 15.66
C GLN A 179 -14.90 17.01 17.04
N SER A 180 -14.33 16.01 17.70
CA SER A 180 -13.61 16.19 18.98
C SER A 180 -12.19 15.64 18.91
N ASP A 181 -11.29 16.18 19.74
CA ASP A 181 -9.92 15.64 19.93
C ASP A 181 -9.84 14.52 20.99
N SER A 182 -10.97 13.93 21.37
CA SER A 182 -11.02 12.85 22.37
C SER A 182 -10.26 11.61 21.89
N THR A 183 -9.55 10.96 22.82
CA THR A 183 -8.95 9.65 22.57
C THR A 183 -10.02 8.62 22.25
N VAL A 184 -9.87 7.90 21.14
CA VAL A 184 -10.81 6.84 20.73
C VAL A 184 -10.13 5.48 20.87
N LEU A 185 -10.80 4.54 21.53
CA LEU A 185 -10.39 3.14 21.62
C LEU A 185 -11.30 2.27 20.75
N ILE A 186 -10.77 1.79 19.62
CA ILE A 186 -11.50 0.94 18.68
C ILE A 186 -11.29 -0.53 19.05
N THR A 187 -12.33 -1.20 19.52
CA THR A 187 -12.30 -2.63 19.83
C THR A 187 -12.97 -3.44 18.73
N GLY A 188 -12.46 -4.65 18.48
CA GLY A 188 -13.06 -5.58 17.53
C GLY A 188 -12.10 -6.64 17.04
N GLU A 189 -12.64 -7.79 16.64
CA GLU A 189 -11.85 -8.93 16.16
C GLU A 189 -10.90 -8.58 15.01
N SER A 190 -9.87 -9.40 14.81
CA SER A 190 -8.96 -9.22 13.67
C SER A 190 -9.73 -9.31 12.35
N GLY A 191 -9.40 -8.41 11.41
CA GLY A 191 -10.04 -8.34 10.09
C GLY A 191 -11.41 -7.65 10.06
N THR A 192 -11.90 -7.05 11.15
CA THR A 192 -13.20 -6.33 11.19
C THR A 192 -13.21 -4.95 10.52
N GLY A 193 -12.03 -4.40 10.21
CA GLY A 193 -11.87 -3.09 9.58
C GLY A 193 -11.48 -1.94 10.52
N LYS A 194 -10.95 -2.20 11.72
CA LYS A 194 -10.54 -1.17 12.72
C LYS A 194 -9.79 0.03 12.13
N GLU A 195 -8.85 -0.22 11.22
CA GLU A 195 -8.08 0.83 10.54
C GLU A 195 -8.96 1.73 9.65
N VAL A 196 -9.97 1.21 8.95
CA VAL A 196 -10.89 2.00 8.11
C VAL A 196 -11.64 3.03 8.96
N PHE A 197 -12.13 2.62 10.13
CA PHE A 197 -12.74 3.52 11.11
C PHE A 197 -11.76 4.59 11.60
N ALA A 198 -10.50 4.23 11.87
CA ALA A 198 -9.47 5.18 12.27
C ALA A 198 -9.14 6.21 11.17
N ASN A 199 -9.05 5.78 9.91
CA ASN A 199 -8.92 6.70 8.76
C ASN A 199 -10.11 7.65 8.70
N ALA A 200 -11.34 7.14 8.74
CA ALA A 200 -12.55 7.97 8.64
C ALA A 200 -12.65 9.02 9.76
N ILE A 201 -12.35 8.66 11.01
CA ILE A 201 -12.30 9.61 12.14
C ILE A 201 -11.29 10.73 11.87
N HIS A 202 -10.09 10.42 11.34
CA HIS A 202 -9.09 11.43 11.02
C HIS A 202 -9.48 12.28 9.82
N GLU A 203 -9.89 11.68 8.70
CA GLU A 203 -10.24 12.38 7.44
C GLU A 203 -11.47 13.30 7.59
N MET A 204 -12.38 12.99 8.50
CA MET A 204 -13.53 13.86 8.83
C MET A 204 -13.23 14.93 9.89
N SER A 205 -12.04 14.91 10.52
CA SER A 205 -11.70 15.82 11.63
C SER A 205 -11.18 17.18 11.16
N GLU A 206 -11.00 18.10 12.10
CA GLU A 206 -10.27 19.36 11.86
C GLU A 206 -8.81 19.11 11.47
N ARG A 207 -8.20 18.03 11.97
CA ARG A 207 -6.81 17.62 11.70
C ARG A 207 -6.62 16.87 10.37
N ARG A 208 -7.64 16.78 9.50
CA ARG A 208 -7.62 15.99 8.24
C ARG A 208 -6.57 16.39 7.20
N TYR A 209 -5.93 17.55 7.37
CA TYR A 209 -4.83 18.01 6.49
C TYR A 209 -3.44 17.78 7.10
N GLU A 210 -3.39 17.37 8.36
CA GLU A 210 -2.17 17.08 9.12
C GLU A 210 -1.76 15.60 8.97
N ASN A 211 -0.62 15.22 9.54
CA ASN A 211 -0.12 13.85 9.43
C ASN A 211 -1.01 12.83 10.16
N PHE A 212 -1.44 11.79 9.44
CA PHE A 212 -1.98 10.56 10.05
C PHE A 212 -0.89 9.49 10.13
N VAL A 213 -0.30 9.32 11.31
CA VAL A 213 0.81 8.40 11.54
C VAL A 213 0.28 7.09 12.11
N LYS A 214 0.44 6.00 11.37
CA LYS A 214 0.03 4.65 11.79
C LYS A 214 1.23 3.85 12.28
N ILE A 215 1.02 3.06 13.33
CA ILE A 215 1.96 2.04 13.79
C ILE A 215 1.17 0.83 14.32
N ASN A 216 1.58 -0.38 13.93
CA ASN A 216 1.08 -1.61 14.52
C ASN A 216 2.09 -2.10 15.56
N CYS A 217 1.61 -2.29 16.79
CA CYS A 217 2.45 -2.50 17.97
C CYS A 217 2.85 -3.96 18.14
N ALA A 218 2.08 -4.90 17.56
CA ALA A 218 2.38 -6.33 17.55
C ALA A 218 3.40 -6.74 16.46
N ALA A 219 3.52 -5.95 15.39
CA ALA A 219 4.37 -6.27 14.23
C ALA A 219 5.86 -5.92 14.39
N ILE A 220 6.25 -5.24 15.47
CA ILE A 220 7.60 -4.68 15.66
C ILE A 220 8.18 -5.19 16.99
N PRO A 221 9.41 -5.76 17.01
CA PRO A 221 10.09 -6.13 18.26
C PRO A 221 10.21 -4.95 19.22
N GLU A 222 10.03 -5.17 20.52
CA GLU A 222 9.85 -4.12 21.54
C GLU A 222 10.98 -3.07 21.56
N ASN A 223 12.23 -3.51 21.42
CA ASN A 223 13.40 -2.62 21.33
C ASN A 223 13.39 -1.71 20.09
N ILE A 224 12.87 -2.19 18.96
CA ILE A 224 12.69 -1.39 17.74
C ILE A 224 11.45 -0.49 17.89
N LEU A 225 10.37 -1.00 18.48
CA LEU A 225 9.11 -0.30 18.71
C LEU A 225 9.32 0.98 19.52
N GLU A 226 10.13 0.94 20.58
CA GLU A 226 10.50 2.12 21.37
C GLU A 226 11.17 3.19 20.49
N SER A 227 12.18 2.79 19.71
CA SER A 227 12.95 3.68 18.85
C SER A 227 12.14 4.26 17.67
N GLU A 228 11.11 3.54 17.20
CA GLU A 228 10.16 4.06 16.23
C GLU A 228 9.19 5.06 16.89
N LEU A 229 8.60 4.74 18.04
CA LEU A 229 7.57 5.57 18.68
C LEU A 229 8.12 6.90 19.18
N PHE A 230 9.21 6.87 19.94
CA PHE A 230 9.72 8.04 20.66
C PHE A 230 10.96 8.66 20.00
N GLY A 231 11.63 7.94 19.09
CA GLY A 231 12.84 8.43 18.43
C GLY A 231 14.08 8.32 19.33
N TYR A 232 15.23 8.75 18.81
CA TYR A 232 16.52 8.65 19.50
C TYR A 232 17.48 9.79 19.12
N THR A 233 18.41 10.10 20.02
CA THR A 233 19.52 11.05 19.80
C THR A 233 20.74 10.36 19.19
N ASP A 234 21.69 11.15 18.66
CA ASP A 234 22.94 10.58 18.17
C ASP A 234 23.72 9.88 19.30
N GLY A 235 24.35 8.75 19.01
CA GLY A 235 25.10 7.95 19.99
C GLY A 235 24.27 7.15 21.02
N SER A 236 22.94 7.15 20.94
CA SER A 236 22.07 6.51 21.95
C SER A 236 22.24 4.98 22.08
N PHE A 237 22.65 4.29 21.02
CA PHE A 237 22.94 2.85 21.00
C PHE A 237 23.83 2.47 19.80
N THR A 238 24.36 1.25 19.78
CA THR A 238 25.20 0.73 18.69
C THR A 238 24.42 0.63 17.38
N GLY A 239 24.76 1.48 16.41
CA GLY A 239 24.04 1.59 15.14
C GLY A 239 23.03 2.75 15.05
N ALA A 240 22.95 3.61 16.07
CA ALA A 240 22.26 4.89 15.95
C ALA A 240 22.83 5.72 14.79
N ARG A 241 21.95 6.33 13.98
CA ARG A 241 22.36 7.20 12.88
C ARG A 241 22.91 8.52 13.40
N LYS A 242 23.97 9.03 12.76
CA LYS A 242 24.45 10.39 13.00
C LYS A 242 23.33 11.41 12.80
N GLY A 243 23.13 12.29 13.78
CA GLY A 243 22.01 13.23 13.86
C GLY A 243 20.69 12.69 14.48
N GLY A 244 20.64 11.41 14.87
CA GLY A 244 19.46 10.80 15.50
C GLY A 244 18.28 10.53 14.56
N LYS A 245 17.11 10.27 15.12
CA LYS A 245 15.85 10.04 14.39
C LYS A 245 14.63 10.51 15.20
N PRO A 246 13.68 11.27 14.61
CA PRO A 246 12.44 11.65 15.29
C PRO A 246 11.46 10.46 15.43
N GLY A 247 10.71 10.43 16.53
CA GLY A 247 9.70 9.39 16.81
C GLY A 247 8.40 9.56 16.03
N LYS A 248 7.58 8.50 15.93
CA LYS A 248 6.22 8.54 15.36
C LYS A 248 5.35 9.59 16.03
N PHE A 249 5.46 9.78 17.35
CA PHE A 249 4.70 10.82 18.04
C PHE A 249 5.11 12.24 17.62
N GLU A 250 6.41 12.50 17.40
CA GLU A 250 6.88 13.78 16.86
C GLU A 250 6.41 14.00 15.42
N LEU A 251 6.45 12.95 14.59
CA LEU A 251 5.94 12.98 13.22
C LEU A 251 4.41 13.17 13.14
N ALA A 252 3.69 12.80 14.20
CA ALA A 252 2.24 12.96 14.33
C ALA A 252 1.84 14.31 14.94
N ASN A 253 2.79 15.17 15.33
CA ASN A 253 2.51 16.46 15.97
C ASN A 253 1.57 17.33 15.10
N SER A 254 0.64 18.03 15.75
CA SER A 254 -0.56 18.67 15.18
C SER A 254 -1.57 17.73 14.52
N GLY A 255 -1.15 16.54 14.08
CA GLY A 255 -2.00 15.52 13.45
C GLY A 255 -2.55 14.46 14.40
N THR A 256 -2.57 13.21 13.92
CA THR A 256 -3.19 12.08 14.62
C THR A 256 -2.29 10.86 14.55
N ILE A 257 -2.12 10.16 15.67
CA ILE A 257 -1.44 8.85 15.73
C ILE A 257 -2.47 7.72 15.89
N PHE A 258 -2.29 6.67 15.10
CA PHE A 258 -3.04 5.43 15.20
C PHE A 258 -2.16 4.31 15.75
N LEU A 259 -2.50 3.82 16.93
CA LEU A 259 -1.81 2.74 17.65
C LEU A 259 -2.62 1.44 17.48
N ASP A 260 -2.27 0.63 16.47
CA ASP A 260 -2.95 -0.64 16.18
C ASP A 260 -2.38 -1.79 17.02
N GLU A 261 -3.26 -2.69 17.45
CA GLU A 261 -3.03 -3.76 18.42
C GLU A 261 -2.29 -3.29 19.70
N ILE A 262 -2.77 -2.19 20.31
CA ILE A 262 -2.21 -1.60 21.55
C ILE A 262 -2.14 -2.57 22.74
N GLY A 263 -3.01 -3.59 22.76
CA GLY A 263 -3.05 -4.62 23.80
C GLY A 263 -1.82 -5.55 23.81
N ASP A 264 -1.07 -5.61 22.71
CA ASP A 264 0.14 -6.45 22.58
C ASP A 264 1.43 -5.75 23.02
N MET A 265 1.38 -4.48 23.44
CA MET A 265 2.56 -3.81 24.01
C MET A 265 2.99 -4.42 25.35
N GLY A 266 4.31 -4.56 25.54
CA GLY A 266 4.90 -4.89 26.84
C GLY A 266 4.64 -3.80 27.89
N PHE A 267 4.72 -4.19 29.17
CA PHE A 267 4.27 -3.38 30.30
C PHE A 267 5.06 -2.06 30.48
N ASP A 268 6.35 -2.07 30.14
CA ASP A 268 7.21 -0.88 30.18
C ASP A 268 6.85 0.13 29.07
N MET A 269 6.53 -0.38 27.86
CA MET A 269 6.04 0.45 26.77
C MET A 269 4.69 1.09 27.10
N GLN A 270 3.79 0.37 27.77
CA GLN A 270 2.52 0.93 28.26
C GLN A 270 2.75 2.12 29.22
N ALA A 271 3.76 2.05 30.10
CA ALA A 271 4.11 3.15 31.01
C ALA A 271 4.65 4.38 30.25
N LYS A 272 5.43 4.18 29.17
CA LYS A 272 5.92 5.28 28.31
C LYS A 272 4.78 5.93 27.53
N ILE A 273 3.87 5.14 26.94
CA ILE A 273 2.65 5.66 26.27
C ILE A 273 1.79 6.47 27.25
N LEU A 274 1.62 5.99 28.49
CA LEU A 274 0.86 6.71 29.52
C LEU A 274 1.42 8.12 29.78
N ARG A 275 2.75 8.27 29.92
CA ARG A 275 3.39 9.59 30.09
C ARG A 275 3.11 10.50 28.92
N VAL A 276 3.25 10.01 27.68
CA VAL A 276 2.97 10.82 26.47
C VAL A 276 1.52 11.32 26.45
N ILE A 277 0.55 10.48 26.82
CA ILE A 277 -0.87 10.87 26.90
C ILE A 277 -1.12 11.93 28.01
N GLN A 278 -0.47 11.79 29.16
CA GLN A 278 -0.70 12.65 30.33
C GLN A 278 0.04 13.99 30.26
N GLU A 279 1.33 13.97 29.90
CA GLU A 279 2.22 15.13 29.92
C GLU A 279 2.17 15.94 28.62
N LYS A 280 1.61 15.35 27.54
CA LYS A 280 1.66 15.89 26.18
C LYS A 280 3.10 16.20 25.72
N SER A 281 4.01 15.29 26.04
CA SER A 281 5.42 15.40 25.65
C SER A 281 6.08 14.06 25.39
N VAL A 282 7.11 14.06 24.55
CA VAL A 282 7.89 12.89 24.14
C VAL A 282 9.35 13.09 24.53
N GLU A 283 9.94 12.10 25.16
CA GLU A 283 11.37 12.02 25.46
C GLU A 283 12.02 11.04 24.48
N ARG A 284 12.99 11.50 23.67
CA ARG A 284 13.74 10.60 22.78
C ARG A 284 14.68 9.74 23.61
N ILE A 285 14.97 8.52 23.14
CA ILE A 285 16.00 7.66 23.75
C ILE A 285 17.34 8.43 23.76
N GLY A 286 17.88 8.67 24.95
CA GLY A 286 19.13 9.41 25.16
C GLY A 286 19.02 10.94 25.11
N ALA A 287 17.82 11.53 25.16
CA ALA A 287 17.66 12.98 25.32
C ALA A 287 17.56 13.38 26.80
N GLU A 288 18.09 14.55 27.16
CA GLU A 288 17.99 15.12 28.52
C GLU A 288 16.69 15.92 28.75
N LYS A 289 15.93 16.22 27.70
CA LYS A 289 14.76 17.12 27.76
C LYS A 289 13.61 16.60 26.89
N PRO A 290 12.37 16.57 27.42
CA PRO A 290 11.20 16.18 26.65
C PRO A 290 10.77 17.30 25.68
N CYS A 291 10.23 16.90 24.53
CA CYS A 291 9.64 17.78 23.52
C CYS A 291 8.12 17.80 23.68
N LYS A 292 7.50 18.99 23.77
CA LYS A 292 6.03 19.09 23.82
C LYS A 292 5.42 18.76 22.46
N ILE A 293 4.31 18.04 22.49
CA ILE A 293 3.55 17.64 21.30
C ILE A 293 2.05 17.87 21.51
N ASP A 294 1.32 18.10 20.43
CA ASP A 294 -0.14 18.03 20.41
C ASP A 294 -0.58 17.02 19.37
N VAL A 295 -0.97 15.83 19.83
CA VAL A 295 -1.30 14.69 18.97
C VAL A 295 -2.64 14.12 19.40
N ARG A 296 -3.57 14.01 18.46
CA ARG A 296 -4.80 13.24 18.66
C ARG A 296 -4.47 11.74 18.63
N ILE A 297 -5.02 10.97 19.56
CA ILE A 297 -4.73 9.53 19.69
C ILE A 297 -5.95 8.70 19.33
N ILE A 298 -5.77 7.75 18.41
CA ILE A 298 -6.71 6.67 18.15
C ILE A 298 -5.97 5.36 18.42
N ALA A 299 -6.49 4.52 19.31
CA ALA A 299 -5.92 3.21 19.60
C ALA A 299 -6.87 2.11 19.14
N ALA A 300 -6.35 0.95 18.78
CA ALA A 300 -7.14 -0.20 18.38
C ALA A 300 -6.62 -1.51 18.99
N THR A 301 -7.51 -2.44 19.29
CA THR A 301 -7.12 -3.80 19.71
C THR A 301 -8.20 -4.85 19.41
N ASN A 302 -7.78 -6.09 19.18
CA ASN A 302 -8.63 -7.29 19.17
C ASN A 302 -8.75 -7.99 20.54
N GLN A 303 -8.02 -7.53 21.57
CA GLN A 303 -7.96 -8.20 22.88
C GLN A 303 -8.94 -7.61 23.90
N ASN A 304 -9.34 -8.45 24.87
CA ASN A 304 -10.08 -8.00 26.03
C ASN A 304 -9.12 -7.34 27.06
N LEU A 305 -8.96 -6.02 26.97
CA LEU A 305 -8.10 -5.26 27.89
C LEU A 305 -8.52 -5.43 29.35
N GLN A 306 -9.83 -5.55 29.66
CA GLN A 306 -10.30 -5.77 31.03
C GLN A 306 -9.91 -7.15 31.59
N GLU A 307 -9.70 -8.15 30.72
CA GLU A 307 -9.10 -9.43 31.12
C GLU A 307 -7.59 -9.31 31.32
N LYS A 308 -6.87 -8.61 30.44
CA LYS A 308 -5.43 -8.36 30.61
C LYS A 308 -5.11 -7.56 31.88
N ILE A 309 -5.93 -6.57 32.24
CA ILE A 309 -5.80 -5.84 33.52
C ILE A 309 -5.92 -6.80 34.71
N ARG A 310 -6.91 -7.70 34.70
CA ARG A 310 -7.08 -8.73 35.75
C ARG A 310 -5.92 -9.73 35.83
N LYS A 311 -5.17 -9.93 34.74
CA LYS A 311 -3.95 -10.76 34.70
C LYS A 311 -2.66 -10.00 35.02
N GLY A 312 -2.72 -8.67 35.18
CA GLY A 312 -1.53 -7.81 35.33
C GLY A 312 -0.75 -7.57 34.03
N GLU A 313 -1.29 -7.98 32.88
CA GLU A 313 -0.66 -7.85 31.55
C GLU A 313 -0.90 -6.47 30.91
N PHE A 314 -1.90 -5.73 31.38
CA PHE A 314 -2.21 -4.38 30.90
C PHE A 314 -2.47 -3.42 32.06
N ARG A 315 -1.98 -2.18 31.95
CA ARG A 315 -2.14 -1.18 33.01
C ARG A 315 -3.53 -0.56 33.04
N GLU A 316 -4.13 -0.52 34.21
CA GLU A 316 -5.45 0.09 34.44
C GLU A 316 -5.45 1.61 34.20
N ASP A 317 -4.37 2.30 34.62
CA ASP A 317 -4.20 3.74 34.42
C ASP A 317 -4.16 4.15 32.93
N LEU A 318 -3.52 3.34 32.09
CA LEU A 318 -3.51 3.48 30.64
C LEU A 318 -4.88 3.17 30.02
N TYR A 319 -5.56 2.12 30.49
CA TYR A 319 -6.88 1.76 29.97
C TYR A 319 -7.88 2.92 30.09
N TYR A 320 -7.97 3.59 31.25
CA TYR A 320 -8.86 4.74 31.42
C TYR A 320 -8.46 5.97 30.58
N ARG A 321 -7.18 6.11 30.20
CA ARG A 321 -6.71 7.19 29.32
C ARG A 321 -6.91 6.90 27.82
N LEU A 322 -7.00 5.63 27.44
CA LEU A 322 -7.32 5.22 26.07
C LEU A 322 -8.83 5.12 25.85
N SER A 323 -9.56 4.51 26.79
CA SER A 323 -10.99 4.22 26.69
C SER A 323 -11.89 5.42 27.02
N VAL A 324 -11.49 6.63 26.61
CA VAL A 324 -12.29 7.86 26.79
C VAL A 324 -13.56 7.81 25.94
N VAL A 325 -13.45 7.38 24.68
CA VAL A 325 -14.60 6.93 23.89
C VAL A 325 -14.31 5.54 23.30
N PRO A 326 -14.99 4.47 23.77
CA PRO A 326 -14.90 3.15 23.16
C PRO A 326 -15.78 3.05 21.90
N LEU A 327 -15.24 2.45 20.84
CA LEU A 327 -15.92 2.18 19.57
C LEU A 327 -15.81 0.68 19.24
N GLU A 328 -16.84 -0.09 19.56
CA GLU A 328 -16.86 -1.55 19.36
C GLU A 328 -17.42 -1.92 17.98
N ILE A 329 -16.56 -2.47 17.13
CA ILE A 329 -16.89 -2.91 15.77
C ILE A 329 -17.33 -4.38 15.80
N PRO A 330 -18.55 -4.72 15.33
CA PRO A 330 -19.03 -6.09 15.36
C PRO A 330 -18.28 -6.98 14.36
N PRO A 331 -18.09 -8.27 14.69
CA PRO A 331 -17.62 -9.26 13.74
C PRO A 331 -18.63 -9.44 12.61
N LEU A 332 -18.16 -9.90 11.45
CA LEU A 332 -18.97 -9.99 10.22
C LEU A 332 -20.21 -10.89 10.40
N ARG A 333 -20.08 -11.98 11.16
CA ARG A 333 -21.19 -12.86 11.58
C ARG A 333 -22.26 -12.19 12.45
N GLY A 334 -21.97 -11.01 13.03
CA GLY A 334 -22.92 -10.19 13.78
C GLY A 334 -23.60 -9.10 12.95
N ARG A 335 -23.33 -9.05 11.64
CA ARG A 335 -23.88 -8.10 10.66
C ARG A 335 -24.00 -8.76 9.28
N VAL A 336 -24.68 -9.90 9.22
CA VAL A 336 -24.77 -10.73 8.01
C VAL A 336 -25.49 -10.01 6.86
N GLU A 337 -26.37 -9.04 7.16
CA GLU A 337 -26.99 -8.18 6.14
C GLU A 337 -25.98 -7.36 5.33
N ASP A 338 -24.78 -7.09 5.87
CA ASP A 338 -23.74 -6.29 5.20
C ASP A 338 -22.87 -7.12 4.25
N ILE A 339 -22.95 -8.46 4.30
CA ILE A 339 -22.11 -9.35 3.49
C ILE A 339 -22.32 -9.13 1.97
N PRO A 340 -23.55 -9.02 1.43
CA PRO A 340 -23.75 -8.73 0.01
C PRO A 340 -23.16 -7.38 -0.42
N LEU A 341 -23.32 -6.33 0.39
CA LEU A 341 -22.76 -5.00 0.11
C LEU A 341 -21.23 -5.01 0.09
N LEU A 342 -20.61 -5.75 1.02
CA LEU A 342 -19.16 -5.98 1.03
C LEU A 342 -18.71 -6.76 -0.21
N CYS A 343 -19.44 -7.80 -0.62
CA CYS A 343 -19.16 -8.53 -1.85
C CYS A 343 -19.19 -7.60 -3.07
N ASP A 344 -20.24 -6.80 -3.24
CA ASP A 344 -20.38 -5.89 -4.39
C ASP A 344 -19.29 -4.81 -4.41
N PHE A 345 -18.91 -4.29 -3.24
CA PHE A 345 -17.77 -3.38 -3.09
C PHE A 345 -16.45 -4.03 -3.54
N PHE A 346 -16.17 -5.26 -3.10
CA PHE A 346 -14.96 -5.97 -3.52
C PHE A 346 -14.99 -6.35 -5.00
N LEU A 347 -16.13 -6.77 -5.56
CA LEU A 347 -16.27 -7.01 -7.00
C LEU A 347 -15.91 -5.76 -7.81
N LYS A 348 -16.49 -4.60 -7.47
CA LYS A 348 -16.13 -3.34 -8.12
C LYS A 348 -14.64 -3.03 -8.01
N LYS A 349 -14.06 -3.14 -6.81
CA LYS A 349 -12.63 -2.92 -6.54
C LYS A 349 -11.72 -3.80 -7.40
N TYR A 350 -12.02 -5.10 -7.52
CA TYR A 350 -11.19 -6.04 -8.26
C TYR A 350 -11.42 -5.99 -9.79
N ASN A 351 -12.65 -5.72 -10.24
CA ASN A 351 -12.93 -5.41 -11.65
C ASN A 351 -12.10 -4.18 -12.11
N GLU A 352 -12.11 -3.08 -11.35
CA GLU A 352 -11.31 -1.88 -11.64
C GLU A 352 -9.79 -2.15 -11.60
N LYS A 353 -9.32 -2.96 -10.64
CA LYS A 353 -7.88 -3.28 -10.44
C LYS A 353 -7.32 -4.21 -11.53
N LEU A 354 -8.11 -5.18 -12.00
CA LEU A 354 -7.65 -6.27 -12.86
C LEU A 354 -8.15 -6.18 -14.31
N GLY A 355 -9.10 -5.29 -14.61
CA GLY A 355 -9.71 -5.19 -15.95
C GLY A 355 -10.61 -6.37 -16.30
N ILE A 356 -10.97 -7.21 -15.33
CA ILE A 356 -11.87 -8.36 -15.48
C ILE A 356 -13.30 -7.86 -15.28
N GLY A 357 -14.24 -8.32 -16.11
CA GLY A 357 -15.67 -7.96 -16.00
C GLY A 357 -16.48 -9.06 -15.31
N ILE A 358 -16.40 -9.16 -13.98
CA ILE A 358 -17.33 -10.03 -13.22
C ILE A 358 -18.60 -9.23 -12.91
N ASP A 359 -19.73 -9.68 -13.43
CA ASP A 359 -21.01 -8.97 -13.30
C ASP A 359 -21.69 -9.23 -11.93
N LYS A 360 -21.61 -10.46 -11.41
CA LYS A 360 -22.30 -10.86 -10.16
C LYS A 360 -21.84 -12.20 -9.57
N ILE A 361 -22.23 -12.41 -8.32
CA ILE A 361 -22.20 -13.70 -7.62
C ILE A 361 -23.55 -14.43 -7.80
N ASP A 362 -23.53 -15.75 -7.91
CA ASP A 362 -24.73 -16.58 -7.98
C ASP A 362 -25.48 -16.65 -6.66
N ASN A 363 -26.81 -16.71 -6.69
CA ASN A 363 -27.63 -16.82 -5.48
C ASN A 363 -27.22 -18.00 -4.58
N GLU A 364 -26.83 -19.15 -5.16
CA GLU A 364 -26.30 -20.29 -4.40
C GLU A 364 -24.94 -20.00 -3.75
N ALA A 365 -24.06 -19.31 -4.47
CA ALA A 365 -22.75 -18.92 -3.96
C ALA A 365 -22.87 -17.85 -2.87
N MET A 366 -23.74 -16.86 -3.06
CA MET A 366 -24.09 -15.85 -2.07
C MET A 366 -24.70 -16.50 -0.82
N GLY A 367 -25.56 -17.51 -0.98
CA GLY A 367 -26.09 -18.29 0.14
C GLY A 367 -25.00 -18.98 0.97
N CYS A 368 -23.99 -19.57 0.33
CA CYS A 368 -22.81 -20.12 1.01
C CYS A 368 -21.94 -19.03 1.68
N ILE A 369 -21.75 -17.87 1.04
CA ILE A 369 -20.99 -16.74 1.58
C ILE A 369 -21.69 -16.17 2.82
N VAL A 370 -22.99 -15.92 2.77
CA VAL A 370 -23.78 -15.36 3.89
C VAL A 370 -23.88 -16.35 5.06
N SER A 371 -23.93 -17.66 4.80
CA SER A 371 -23.97 -18.68 5.85
C SER A 371 -22.63 -18.95 6.53
N TYR A 372 -21.51 -18.43 6.01
CA TYR A 372 -20.19 -18.65 6.59
C TYR A 372 -19.97 -17.82 7.85
N LYS A 373 -19.28 -18.38 8.85
CA LYS A 373 -19.03 -17.72 10.14
C LYS A 373 -17.95 -16.63 10.09
N TRP A 374 -17.20 -16.53 8.98
CA TRP A 374 -16.12 -15.55 8.73
C TRP A 374 -15.20 -15.31 9.93
N PRO A 375 -14.46 -16.33 10.42
CA PRO A 375 -13.52 -16.17 11.54
C PRO A 375 -12.41 -15.12 11.32
N GLY A 376 -12.03 -14.86 10.07
CA GLY A 376 -11.11 -13.76 9.70
C GLY A 376 -11.83 -12.49 9.23
N ASN A 377 -13.14 -12.39 9.43
CA ASN A 377 -13.99 -11.23 9.16
C ASN A 377 -13.84 -10.70 7.72
N ILE A 378 -13.80 -9.37 7.52
CA ILE A 378 -13.76 -8.73 6.20
C ILE A 378 -12.47 -9.10 5.45
N ARG A 379 -11.33 -9.19 6.15
CA ARG A 379 -10.04 -9.59 5.53
C ARG A 379 -10.11 -10.97 4.88
N GLU A 380 -10.86 -11.90 5.49
CA GLU A 380 -11.08 -13.23 4.93
C GLU A 380 -12.05 -13.24 3.74
N LEU A 381 -13.09 -12.41 3.79
CA LEU A 381 -14.02 -12.21 2.67
C LEU A 381 -13.29 -11.61 1.45
N GLU A 382 -12.52 -10.55 1.67
CA GLU A 382 -11.68 -9.90 0.65
C GLU A 382 -10.70 -10.90 0.01
N ASN A 383 -9.90 -11.60 0.83
CA ASN A 383 -8.97 -12.62 0.35
C ASN A 383 -9.67 -13.76 -0.42
N THR A 384 -10.90 -14.11 -0.04
CA THR A 384 -11.70 -15.13 -0.73
C THR A 384 -12.13 -14.63 -2.11
N ILE A 385 -12.58 -13.37 -2.21
CA ILE A 385 -12.96 -12.76 -3.49
C ILE A 385 -11.72 -12.57 -4.38
N GLU A 386 -10.61 -12.02 -3.88
CA GLU A 386 -9.35 -11.89 -4.63
C GLU A 386 -8.85 -13.25 -5.14
N ARG A 387 -8.96 -14.31 -4.31
CA ARG A 387 -8.62 -15.66 -4.75
C ARG A 387 -9.47 -16.11 -5.94
N ILE A 388 -10.77 -15.81 -5.97
CA ILE A 388 -11.66 -16.21 -7.08
C ILE A 388 -11.26 -15.55 -8.40
N TYR A 389 -10.87 -14.27 -8.38
CA TYR A 389 -10.39 -13.57 -9.59
C TYR A 389 -9.18 -14.25 -10.27
N ASN A 390 -8.37 -15.01 -9.52
CA ASN A 390 -7.21 -15.72 -10.08
C ASN A 390 -7.56 -17.04 -10.79
N PHE A 391 -8.79 -17.55 -10.65
CA PHE A 391 -9.20 -18.88 -11.16
C PHE A 391 -10.52 -18.85 -11.94
N ILE A 392 -10.96 -17.68 -12.40
CA ILE A 392 -12.28 -17.52 -13.00
C ILE A 392 -12.22 -17.16 -14.48
N ASP A 393 -12.59 -18.13 -15.33
CA ASP A 393 -12.68 -17.97 -16.78
C ASP A 393 -14.07 -17.47 -17.25
N SER A 394 -14.84 -16.84 -16.36
CA SER A 394 -16.24 -16.47 -16.61
C SER A 394 -16.64 -15.18 -15.87
N ASN A 395 -17.65 -14.47 -16.39
CA ASN A 395 -18.16 -13.22 -15.83
C ASN A 395 -19.02 -13.39 -14.55
N LYS A 396 -19.02 -14.56 -13.89
CA LYS A 396 -20.03 -14.91 -12.88
C LYS A 396 -19.50 -15.87 -11.80
N ILE A 397 -19.58 -15.46 -10.53
CA ILE A 397 -19.08 -16.29 -9.41
C ILE A 397 -20.13 -17.33 -8.99
N SER A 398 -20.02 -18.53 -9.56
CA SER A 398 -20.75 -19.73 -9.14
C SER A 398 -20.12 -20.44 -7.92
N LYS A 399 -20.92 -21.29 -7.27
CA LYS A 399 -20.54 -22.04 -6.05
C LYS A 399 -19.22 -22.81 -6.18
N ARG A 400 -18.93 -23.37 -7.36
CA ARG A 400 -17.69 -24.11 -7.68
C ARG A 400 -16.40 -23.30 -7.54
N HIS A 401 -16.46 -21.96 -7.56
CA HIS A 401 -15.29 -21.10 -7.39
C HIS A 401 -14.99 -20.79 -5.91
N LEU A 402 -15.94 -21.06 -5.00
CA LEU A 402 -15.74 -20.85 -3.57
C LEU A 402 -14.80 -21.93 -2.98
N PRO A 403 -13.96 -21.59 -2.00
CA PRO A 403 -13.20 -22.58 -1.24
C PRO A 403 -14.10 -23.62 -0.55
N ASP A 404 -13.67 -24.89 -0.54
CA ASP A 404 -14.41 -26.02 0.08
C ASP A 404 -14.87 -25.73 1.51
N ARG A 405 -14.05 -25.03 2.30
CA ARG A 405 -14.37 -24.65 3.68
C ARG A 405 -15.60 -23.74 3.82
N ILE A 406 -16.00 -23.05 2.76
CA ILE A 406 -17.21 -22.20 2.68
C ILE A 406 -18.37 -23.02 2.12
N ILE A 407 -18.13 -23.83 1.08
CA ILE A 407 -19.12 -24.76 0.50
C ILE A 407 -19.61 -25.77 1.55
N ASN A 408 -18.68 -26.38 2.28
CA ASN A 408 -18.91 -27.43 3.27
C ASN A 408 -19.17 -26.87 4.67
N ASN A 409 -19.26 -25.55 4.85
CA ASN A 409 -19.79 -24.94 6.08
C ASN A 409 -21.31 -25.13 6.23
N THR A 410 -21.91 -26.00 5.43
CA THR A 410 -23.04 -26.77 5.91
C THR A 410 -22.60 -27.64 7.10
N GLU A 411 -22.53 -27.03 8.30
CA GLU A 411 -23.45 -27.50 9.32
C GLU A 411 -24.78 -27.66 8.57
N LYS A 412 -25.24 -28.90 8.39
CA LYS A 412 -26.63 -29.08 8.03
C LYS A 412 -27.37 -28.27 9.07
N LEU A 413 -28.07 -27.23 8.63
CA LEU A 413 -29.31 -26.85 9.26
C LEU A 413 -30.17 -28.11 9.18
N ASN A 414 -30.00 -28.98 10.17
CA ASN A 414 -31.06 -29.77 10.76
C ASN A 414 -32.03 -28.75 11.39
N LEU A 415 -32.65 -27.96 10.52
CA LEU A 415 -34.09 -27.97 10.34
C LEU A 415 -34.54 -29.45 10.31
N GLY A 416 -34.47 -30.11 11.47
CA GLY A 416 -35.44 -31.13 11.80
C GLY A 416 -36.81 -30.52 11.57
N SER A 417 -37.80 -31.35 11.25
CA SER A 417 -39.15 -30.87 10.94
C SER A 417 -39.59 -29.80 11.95
N LEU A 418 -40.35 -28.80 11.49
CA LEU A 418 -40.77 -27.65 12.31
C LEU A 418 -41.21 -28.03 13.75
N ASN A 419 -41.84 -29.19 13.88
CA ASN A 419 -42.21 -29.85 15.13
C ASN A 419 -41.04 -30.07 16.11
N ILE A 420 -39.87 -30.52 15.65
CA ILE A 420 -38.66 -30.73 16.49
C ILE A 420 -38.13 -29.40 17.02
N MET A 421 -38.08 -28.35 16.18
CA MET A 421 -37.65 -27.02 16.62
C MET A 421 -38.66 -26.38 17.59
N MET A 422 -39.95 -26.50 17.31
CA MET A 422 -41.01 -26.08 18.24
C MET A 422 -40.91 -26.84 19.57
N ASP A 423 -40.65 -28.13 19.54
CA ASP A 423 -40.50 -28.96 20.74
C ASP A 423 -39.25 -28.58 21.56
N GLN A 424 -38.13 -28.28 20.93
CA GLN A 424 -36.93 -27.78 21.61
C GLN A 424 -37.15 -26.38 22.22
N TYR A 425 -37.81 -25.48 21.49
CA TYR A 425 -38.11 -24.13 21.97
C TYR A 425 -39.13 -24.14 23.12
N GLU A 426 -40.17 -24.99 23.01
CA GLU A 426 -41.13 -25.27 24.09
C GLU A 426 -40.43 -25.83 25.33
N LYS A 427 -39.53 -26.82 25.17
CA LYS A 427 -38.73 -27.37 26.27
C LYS A 427 -37.88 -26.29 26.96
N MET A 428 -37.24 -25.40 26.19
CA MET A 428 -36.44 -24.30 26.74
C MET A 428 -37.29 -23.29 27.55
N ILE A 429 -38.48 -22.93 27.03
CA ILE A 429 -39.40 -22.02 27.73
C ILE A 429 -39.89 -22.63 29.04
N LEU A 430 -40.24 -23.93 29.03
CA LEU A 430 -40.67 -24.66 30.22
C LEU A 430 -39.59 -24.71 31.31
N LEU A 431 -38.34 -24.99 30.93
CA LEU A 431 -37.20 -25.01 31.87
C LEU A 431 -36.96 -23.62 32.48
N ARG A 432 -36.86 -22.57 31.67
CA ARG A 432 -36.67 -21.19 32.17
C ARG A 432 -37.81 -20.74 33.09
N ALA A 433 -39.05 -21.16 32.83
CA ALA A 433 -40.18 -20.85 33.69
C ALA A 433 -40.15 -21.62 35.03
N LEU A 434 -39.55 -22.81 35.08
CA LEU A 434 -39.38 -23.56 36.33
C LEU A 434 -38.22 -22.99 37.16
N GLU A 435 -37.07 -22.71 36.52
CA GLU A 435 -35.88 -22.10 37.15
C GLU A 435 -36.21 -20.75 37.82
N ASN A 436 -36.81 -19.82 37.06
CA ASN A 436 -37.14 -18.48 37.55
C ASN A 436 -38.14 -18.47 38.71
N TYR A 437 -38.91 -19.55 38.91
CA TYR A 437 -39.91 -19.66 39.97
C TYR A 437 -39.62 -20.80 40.96
N ARG A 438 -38.37 -21.29 41.03
CA ARG A 438 -37.90 -22.34 41.97
C ARG A 438 -38.84 -23.56 41.99
N ASP A 439 -39.11 -24.12 40.81
CA ASP A 439 -39.98 -25.29 40.57
C ASP A 439 -41.44 -25.14 41.06
N ASN A 440 -41.90 -23.90 41.31
CA ASN A 440 -43.29 -23.64 41.63
C ASN A 440 -44.19 -23.74 40.38
N LYS A 441 -44.54 -24.99 40.03
CA LYS A 441 -45.35 -25.38 38.85
C LYS A 441 -46.67 -24.60 38.72
N SER A 442 -47.30 -24.20 39.83
CA SER A 442 -48.52 -23.39 39.82
C SER A 442 -48.27 -21.95 39.37
N LYS A 443 -47.13 -21.34 39.76
CA LYS A 443 -46.73 -20.01 39.28
C LYS A 443 -46.22 -20.06 37.84
N ALA A 444 -45.40 -21.05 37.50
CA ALA A 444 -44.88 -21.25 36.15
C ALA A 444 -46.02 -21.40 35.12
N ALA A 445 -47.03 -22.24 35.40
CA ALA A 445 -48.20 -22.39 34.53
C ALA A 445 -48.95 -21.06 34.31
N LYS A 446 -49.18 -20.29 35.38
CA LYS A 446 -49.89 -18.99 35.33
C LYS A 446 -49.14 -17.94 34.51
N VAL A 447 -47.81 -17.88 34.61
CA VAL A 447 -46.97 -16.93 33.85
C VAL A 447 -46.87 -17.34 32.38
N LEU A 448 -46.85 -18.64 32.09
CA LEU A 448 -46.89 -19.18 30.72
C LEU A 448 -48.28 -19.14 30.08
N GLY A 449 -49.31 -18.64 30.77
CA GLY A 449 -50.68 -18.53 30.24
C GLY A 449 -51.39 -19.88 30.01
N ILE A 450 -50.92 -20.97 30.62
CA ILE A 450 -51.46 -22.33 30.41
C ILE A 450 -52.01 -22.93 31.72
N ASN A 451 -52.94 -23.88 31.59
CA ASN A 451 -53.47 -24.60 32.76
C ASN A 451 -52.41 -25.55 33.33
N ARG A 452 -52.47 -25.81 34.64
CA ARG A 452 -51.52 -26.65 35.38
C ARG A 452 -51.44 -28.08 34.83
N THR A 453 -52.58 -28.64 34.40
CA THR A 453 -52.64 -29.96 33.72
C THR A 453 -51.89 -29.97 32.39
N THR A 454 -52.02 -28.91 31.59
CA THR A 454 -51.28 -28.73 30.33
C THR A 454 -49.77 -28.60 30.56
N LEU A 455 -49.36 -27.92 31.64
CA LEU A 455 -47.94 -27.85 32.04
C LEU A 455 -47.38 -29.24 32.33
N TYR A 456 -48.04 -30.06 33.16
CA TYR A 456 -47.59 -31.42 33.47
C TYR A 456 -47.53 -32.32 32.23
N GLN A 457 -48.50 -32.20 31.31
CA GLN A 457 -48.48 -32.95 30.03
C GLN A 457 -47.27 -32.57 29.17
N LYS A 458 -46.96 -31.28 29.04
CA LYS A 458 -45.80 -30.80 28.27
C LYS A 458 -44.47 -31.15 28.96
N MET A 459 -44.37 -31.05 30.29
CA MET A 459 -43.20 -31.53 31.04
C MET A 459 -42.94 -33.03 30.80
N LYS A 460 -43.99 -33.87 30.86
CA LYS A 460 -43.88 -35.31 30.59
C LYS A 460 -43.49 -35.61 29.14
N LYS A 461 -44.05 -34.87 28.16
CA LYS A 461 -43.68 -34.96 26.73
C LYS A 461 -42.18 -34.71 26.52
N HIS A 462 -41.63 -33.70 27.21
CA HIS A 462 -40.25 -33.25 27.03
C HIS A 462 -39.21 -33.93 27.94
N GLY A 463 -39.63 -34.90 28.76
CA GLY A 463 -38.76 -35.57 29.73
C GLY A 463 -38.22 -34.63 30.81
N ILE A 464 -38.97 -33.58 31.17
CA ILE A 464 -38.60 -32.65 32.23
C ILE A 464 -39.07 -33.24 33.56
N SER A 465 -38.13 -33.84 34.29
CA SER A 465 -38.34 -34.29 35.66
C SER A 465 -38.07 -33.15 36.64
N GLY A 466 -39.09 -32.80 37.42
CA GLY A 466 -39.06 -31.85 38.53
C GLY A 466 -40.32 -31.99 39.36
#